data_AF-A0A3B0C936-F1
#
_entry.id   AF-A0A3B0C936-F1
#
_cell.length_a   1.000
_cell.length_b   1.000
_cell.length_c   1.000
_cell.angle_alpha   90.00
_cell.angle_beta   90.00
_cell.angle_gamma   90.00
#
_symmetry.space_group_name_H-M   'P 1'
#
loop_
_entity.id
_entity.type
_entity.pdbx_description
1 polymer ?
#
loop_
_entity_poly.entity_id
_entity_poly.type
_entity_poly.pdbx_seq_one_letter_code
_entity_poly.pdbx_strand_id
1 'polypeptide(L)'
;MKNLILIIFLSTITLGCSNSDEQNLQSNKTIIFGEVYGNCAGDCRNLYLLTEQEIFKDSNKDTEFGNWENTTFENQALPMNNFELANSLLEIPNGLLDYKGEIGNQTLADFDYFIQLKVNGKSKTWIFDEAKENTNSEIEQYIENLIQINTLLGN
;
A
#
# COMPACT_ATOMS: atom_id res chain seq x y z
N MET A 1 65.24 -17.44 35.50
CA MET A 1 63.82 -17.35 35.89
C MET A 1 63.09 -16.57 34.80
N LYS A 2 61.89 -17.03 34.45
CA LYS A 2 61.00 -16.54 33.39
C LYS A 2 60.59 -15.07 33.60
N ASN A 3 60.03 -14.48 32.52
CA ASN A 3 59.04 -13.38 32.39
C ASN A 3 59.61 -12.27 31.48
N LEU A 4 59.34 -12.16 30.17
CA LEU A 4 58.10 -12.17 29.37
C LEU A 4 57.30 -10.86 29.50
N ILE A 5 57.58 -9.88 28.62
CA ILE A 5 56.70 -8.75 28.24
C ILE A 5 57.04 -8.41 26.77
N LEU A 6 56.50 -9.15 25.79
CA LEU A 6 55.26 -8.91 25.05
C LEU A 6 55.26 -7.63 24.18
N ILE A 7 55.73 -7.80 22.94
CA ILE A 7 55.59 -6.85 21.83
C ILE A 7 54.13 -6.92 21.36
N ILE A 8 53.39 -5.82 21.48
CA ILE A 8 52.04 -5.69 20.93
C ILE A 8 52.19 -5.35 19.45
N PHE A 9 52.08 -6.38 18.61
CA PHE A 9 51.96 -6.27 17.16
C PHE A 9 50.51 -5.91 16.85
N LEU A 10 50.28 -4.65 16.45
CA LEU A 10 48.96 -4.15 16.07
C LEU A 10 48.64 -4.67 14.66
N SER A 11 48.08 -5.89 14.58
CA SER A 11 47.51 -6.43 13.34
C SER A 11 46.25 -5.65 12.99
N THR A 12 46.35 -4.88 11.91
CA THR A 12 45.21 -4.32 11.19
C THR A 12 44.41 -5.46 10.57
N ILE A 13 43.34 -5.88 11.24
CA ILE A 13 42.34 -6.76 10.64
C ILE A 13 41.43 -5.85 9.80
N THR A 14 41.74 -5.75 8.50
CA THR A 14 40.78 -5.25 7.51
C THR A 14 39.73 -6.34 7.32
N LEU A 15 38.62 -6.24 8.05
CA LEU A 15 37.40 -6.98 7.71
C LEU A 15 36.82 -6.35 6.44
N GLY A 16 37.23 -6.88 5.29
CA GLY A 16 36.51 -6.69 4.04
C GLY A 16 35.22 -7.50 4.11
N CYS A 17 34.12 -6.85 4.50
CA CYS A 17 32.79 -7.38 4.23
C CYS A 17 32.48 -7.18 2.75
N SER A 18 32.84 -8.15 1.91
CA SER A 18 32.21 -8.33 0.60
C SER A 18 31.06 -9.32 0.75
N ASN A 19 30.01 -8.89 1.45
CA ASN A 19 28.70 -9.48 1.26
C ASN A 19 27.93 -8.46 0.43
N SER A 20 27.99 -8.59 -0.88
CA SER A 20 26.82 -8.26 -1.70
C SER A 20 25.78 -9.35 -1.43
N ASP A 21 25.29 -9.36 -0.19
CA ASP A 21 23.95 -9.83 0.06
C ASP A 21 23.11 -8.81 -0.72
N GLU A 22 22.63 -9.19 -1.89
CA GLU A 22 21.35 -8.71 -2.38
C GLU A 22 20.38 -9.01 -1.24
N GLN A 23 20.32 -8.11 -0.26
CA GLN A 23 19.16 -7.95 0.57
C GLN A 23 18.06 -7.74 -0.45
N ASN A 24 17.30 -8.81 -0.66
CA ASN A 24 16.00 -8.77 -1.28
C ASN A 24 15.28 -7.67 -0.51
N LEU A 25 15.35 -6.46 -1.07
CA LEU A 25 14.91 -5.23 -0.42
C LEU A 25 13.41 -5.36 -0.47
N GLN A 26 12.86 -6.10 0.49
CA GLN A 26 11.47 -6.47 0.52
C GLN A 26 10.71 -5.16 0.42
N SER A 27 10.09 -4.97 -0.72
CA SER A 27 9.55 -3.67 -1.07
C SER A 27 8.44 -3.40 -0.07
N ASN A 28 8.57 -2.37 0.76
CA ASN A 28 7.48 -1.98 1.65
C ASN A 28 6.37 -1.38 0.78
N LYS A 29 5.51 -2.27 0.26
CA LYS A 29 4.32 -1.97 -0.54
C LYS A 29 3.11 -2.11 0.35
N THR A 30 2.34 -1.04 0.43
CA THR A 30 1.03 -1.06 1.07
C THR A 30 0.04 -0.29 0.23
N ILE A 31 -1.19 -0.77 0.19
CA ILE A 31 -2.28 -0.13 -0.54
C ILE A 31 -3.42 0.06 0.45
N ILE A 32 -3.87 1.30 0.61
CA ILE A 32 -5.16 1.57 1.24
C ILE A 32 -6.16 1.75 0.11
N PHE A 33 -7.25 1.01 0.12
CA PHE A 33 -8.29 1.13 -0.90
C PHE A 33 -9.67 0.89 -0.32
N GLY A 34 -10.70 1.37 -0.99
CA GLY A 34 -12.06 1.14 -0.55
C GLY A 34 -13.03 2.18 -1.08
N GLU A 35 -14.10 2.40 -0.33
CA GLU A 35 -15.14 3.38 -0.65
C GLU A 35 -15.15 4.50 0.40
N VAL A 36 -15.40 5.72 -0.04
CA VAL A 36 -15.66 6.89 0.81
C VAL A 36 -16.95 7.56 0.36
N TYR A 37 -17.64 8.22 1.29
CA TYR A 37 -18.97 8.78 1.02
C TYR A 37 -19.05 10.24 1.46
N GLY A 38 -19.72 11.06 0.65
CA GLY A 38 -19.84 12.51 0.86
C GLY A 38 -20.96 12.95 1.80
N ASN A 39 -22.05 12.18 1.87
CA ASN A 39 -23.26 12.52 2.61
C ASN A 39 -23.77 11.34 3.43
N CYS A 40 -23.04 11.03 4.50
CA CYS A 40 -23.25 9.89 5.38
C CYS A 40 -23.46 10.35 6.82
N ALA A 41 -24.28 9.61 7.56
CA ALA A 41 -24.44 9.75 8.99
C ALA A 41 -23.73 8.58 9.69
N GLY A 42 -22.65 8.88 10.42
CA GLY A 42 -21.82 7.86 11.08
C GLY A 42 -20.52 7.62 10.31
N ASP A 43 -20.19 6.37 10.04
CA ASP A 43 -18.96 6.00 9.34
C ASP A 43 -19.08 6.23 7.84
N CYS A 44 -18.17 7.07 7.32
CA CYS A 44 -18.26 7.65 5.98
C CYS A 44 -17.30 6.98 4.99
N ARG A 45 -16.89 5.75 5.30
CA ARG A 45 -15.98 4.98 4.47
C ARG A 45 -16.01 3.50 4.81
N ASN A 46 -15.52 2.70 3.89
CA ASN A 46 -15.18 1.31 4.10
C ASN A 46 -13.83 1.07 3.44
N LEU A 47 -12.75 1.17 4.23
CA LEU A 47 -11.38 1.07 3.74
C LEU A 47 -10.72 -0.24 4.17
N TYR A 48 -9.77 -0.68 3.36
CA TYR A 48 -8.94 -1.84 3.59
C TYR A 48 -7.47 -1.46 3.44
N LEU A 49 -6.62 -2.01 4.29
CA LEU A 49 -5.17 -1.98 4.14
C LEU A 49 -4.70 -3.31 3.60
N LEU A 50 -4.18 -3.33 2.38
CA LEU A 50 -3.46 -4.46 1.81
C LEU A 50 -1.96 -4.26 2.00
N THR A 51 -1.35 -5.26 2.62
CA THR A 51 0.12 -5.42 2.71
C THR A 51 0.56 -6.54 1.77
N GLU A 52 1.86 -6.82 1.71
CA GLU A 52 2.37 -7.95 0.93
C GLU A 52 1.96 -9.33 1.48
N GLN A 53 1.38 -9.41 2.69
CA GLN A 53 1.06 -10.68 3.35
C GLN A 53 -0.40 -10.80 3.78
N GLU A 54 -1.03 -9.68 4.14
CA GLU A 54 -2.32 -9.67 4.83
C GLU A 54 -3.15 -8.46 4.38
N ILE A 55 -4.47 -8.55 4.58
CA ILE A 55 -5.41 -7.46 4.40
C ILE A 55 -6.15 -7.19 5.71
N PHE A 56 -6.34 -5.92 6.04
CA PHE A 56 -6.97 -5.47 7.29
C PHE A 56 -8.12 -4.53 6.98
N LYS A 57 -9.15 -4.53 7.83
CA LYS A 57 -10.26 -3.59 7.74
C LYS A 57 -9.95 -2.29 8.49
N ASP A 58 -10.51 -1.18 8.04
CA ASP A 58 -10.56 0.07 8.79
C ASP A 58 -11.11 -0.14 10.21
N SER A 59 -10.46 0.49 11.19
CA SER A 59 -10.86 0.43 12.60
C SER A 59 -11.44 1.73 13.15
N ASN A 60 -11.38 2.83 12.39
CA ASN A 60 -11.99 4.08 12.81
C ASN A 60 -13.52 4.00 12.72
N LYS A 61 -14.18 4.93 13.40
CA LYS A 61 -15.63 5.11 13.40
C LYS A 61 -15.92 6.61 13.45
N ASP A 62 -17.07 7.01 12.92
CA ASP A 62 -17.55 8.40 12.95
C ASP A 62 -16.51 9.41 12.44
N THR A 63 -15.77 9.04 11.38
CA THR A 63 -14.65 9.85 10.91
C THR A 63 -15.09 11.12 10.20
N GLU A 64 -14.38 12.22 10.45
CA GLU A 64 -14.51 13.45 9.67
C GLU A 64 -14.23 13.20 8.19
N PHE A 65 -15.10 13.75 7.34
CA PHE A 65 -14.95 13.66 5.90
C PHE A 65 -13.58 14.22 5.45
N GLY A 66 -12.87 13.45 4.61
CA GLY A 66 -11.62 13.87 3.97
C GLY A 66 -10.33 13.44 4.67
N ASN A 67 -10.39 12.81 5.86
CA ASN A 67 -9.19 12.32 6.56
C ASN A 67 -8.92 10.83 6.33
N TRP A 68 -8.79 10.43 5.06
CA TRP A 68 -8.66 9.02 4.65
C TRP A 68 -7.23 8.48 4.77
N GLU A 69 -6.23 9.33 4.58
CA GLU A 69 -4.82 8.92 4.56
C GLU A 69 -4.28 8.54 5.94
N ASN A 70 -4.92 9.04 7.01
CA ASN A 70 -4.57 8.78 8.41
C ASN A 70 -5.47 7.71 9.04
N THR A 71 -6.08 6.86 8.21
CA THR A 71 -6.88 5.72 8.67
C THR A 71 -6.03 4.76 9.50
N THR A 72 -6.60 4.30 10.60
CA THR A 72 -6.08 3.18 11.39
C THR A 72 -6.80 1.91 10.99
N PHE A 73 -6.12 0.77 11.13
CA PHE A 73 -6.66 -0.53 10.73
C PHE A 73 -6.80 -1.44 11.95
N GLU A 74 -7.63 -2.46 11.82
CA GLU A 74 -7.77 -3.49 12.83
C GLU A 74 -6.46 -4.26 13.00
N ASN A 75 -6.20 -4.76 14.21
CA ASN A 75 -5.01 -5.58 14.49
C ASN A 75 -5.14 -7.02 13.97
N GLN A 76 -6.36 -7.43 13.64
CA GLN A 76 -6.65 -8.77 13.12
C GLN A 76 -6.79 -8.69 11.61
N ALA A 77 -6.00 -9.52 10.91
CA ALA A 77 -6.14 -9.68 9.47
C ALA A 77 -7.50 -10.32 9.13
N LEU A 78 -8.06 -9.91 7.99
CA LEU A 78 -9.19 -10.57 7.37
C LEU A 78 -8.80 -12.00 6.93
N PRO A 79 -9.79 -12.87 6.71
CA PRO A 79 -9.56 -14.22 6.21
C PRO A 79 -8.68 -14.30 4.95
N MET A 80 -7.93 -15.39 4.80
CA MET A 80 -6.98 -15.59 3.67
C MET A 80 -7.62 -15.42 2.29
N ASN A 81 -8.88 -15.84 2.11
CA ASN A 81 -9.60 -15.67 0.85
C ASN A 81 -9.80 -14.19 0.47
N ASN A 82 -9.91 -13.28 1.45
CA ASN A 82 -9.97 -11.84 1.18
C ASN A 82 -8.61 -11.32 0.73
N PHE A 83 -7.51 -11.84 1.28
CA PHE A 83 -6.16 -11.50 0.82
C PHE A 83 -5.89 -12.05 -0.58
N GLU A 84 -6.23 -13.32 -0.85
CA GLU A 84 -6.09 -13.93 -2.17
C GLU A 84 -6.89 -13.19 -3.25
N LEU A 85 -8.06 -12.66 -2.89
CA LEU A 85 -8.85 -11.81 -3.78
C LEU A 85 -8.14 -10.49 -4.10
N ALA A 86 -7.49 -9.87 -3.10
CA ALA A 86 -6.93 -8.53 -3.22
C ALA A 86 -5.45 -8.48 -3.65
N ASN A 87 -4.69 -9.57 -3.51
CA ASN A 87 -3.23 -9.57 -3.65
C ASN A 87 -2.74 -9.13 -5.04
N SER A 88 -3.56 -9.31 -6.08
CA SER A 88 -3.25 -8.83 -7.43
C SER A 88 -3.08 -7.31 -7.51
N LEU A 89 -3.67 -6.55 -6.58
CA LEU A 89 -3.46 -5.10 -6.49
C LEU A 89 -2.01 -4.72 -6.13
N LEU A 90 -1.21 -5.65 -5.57
CA LEU A 90 0.22 -5.43 -5.29
C LEU A 90 1.06 -5.36 -6.58
N GLU A 91 0.51 -5.81 -7.72
CA GLU A 91 1.09 -5.68 -9.06
C GLU A 91 0.81 -4.28 -9.62
N ILE A 92 1.39 -3.26 -8.98
CA ILE A 92 1.21 -1.85 -9.36
C ILE A 92 1.80 -1.60 -10.76
N PRO A 93 1.02 -1.07 -11.72
CA PRO A 93 1.48 -0.77 -13.07
C PRO A 93 2.70 0.15 -13.12
N ASN A 94 3.56 -0.07 -14.10
CA ASN A 94 4.76 0.74 -14.28
C ASN A 94 4.38 2.20 -14.53
N GLY A 95 5.03 3.11 -13.79
CA GLY A 95 4.80 4.54 -13.92
C GLY A 95 3.53 5.07 -13.24
N LEU A 96 2.67 4.21 -12.65
CA LEU A 96 1.48 4.67 -11.92
C LEU A 96 1.85 5.62 -10.76
N LEU A 97 2.91 5.29 -10.00
CA LEU A 97 3.40 6.15 -8.90
C LEU A 97 3.92 7.52 -9.36
N ASP A 98 4.38 7.62 -10.61
CA ASP A 98 4.88 8.86 -11.19
C ASP A 98 3.83 9.52 -12.11
N TYR A 99 2.64 8.92 -12.26
CA TYR A 99 1.55 9.42 -13.07
C TYR A 99 0.99 10.72 -12.47
N LYS A 100 0.83 11.72 -13.35
CA LYS A 100 0.35 13.06 -12.98
C LYS A 100 -1.09 13.31 -13.39
N GLY A 101 -1.67 12.41 -14.18
CA GLY A 101 -3.07 12.52 -14.60
C GLY A 101 -4.04 11.96 -13.57
N GLU A 102 -5.31 12.10 -13.90
CA GLU A 102 -6.42 11.43 -13.23
C GLU A 102 -6.51 9.98 -13.70
N ILE A 103 -6.74 9.06 -12.78
CA ILE A 103 -6.90 7.62 -13.06
C ILE A 103 -8.37 7.21 -13.20
N GLY A 104 -9.29 8.12 -12.87
CA GLY A 104 -10.72 7.91 -12.91
C GLY A 104 -11.49 9.21 -13.12
N ASN A 105 -12.80 9.11 -13.27
CA ASN A 105 -13.71 10.24 -13.43
C ASN A 105 -14.57 10.42 -12.18
N GLN A 106 -15.08 11.65 -12.02
CA GLN A 106 -16.03 12.03 -10.97
C GLN A 106 -17.41 12.18 -11.63
N THR A 107 -18.26 11.17 -11.50
CA THR A 107 -19.56 11.00 -12.16
C THR A 107 -20.72 10.77 -11.18
N LEU A 108 -20.45 10.26 -9.98
CA LEU A 108 -21.43 9.91 -8.96
C LEU A 108 -21.34 10.88 -7.79
N ALA A 109 -22.51 11.30 -7.29
CA ALA A 109 -22.56 12.13 -6.10
C ALA A 109 -22.49 11.26 -4.84
N ASP A 110 -21.81 11.78 -3.81
CA ASP A 110 -21.76 11.24 -2.45
C ASP A 110 -21.13 9.84 -2.30
N PHE A 111 -20.48 9.32 -3.33
CA PHE A 111 -19.76 8.04 -3.34
C PHE A 111 -18.49 8.20 -4.16
N ASP A 112 -17.36 7.72 -3.65
CA ASP A 112 -16.12 7.59 -4.42
C ASP A 112 -15.35 6.32 -4.02
N TYR A 113 -14.60 5.76 -4.96
CA TYR A 113 -13.47 4.89 -4.64
C TYR A 113 -12.27 5.70 -4.17
N PHE A 114 -11.60 5.18 -3.14
CA PHE A 114 -10.34 5.70 -2.63
C PHE A 114 -9.22 4.71 -2.91
N ILE A 115 -8.06 5.21 -3.35
CA ILE A 115 -6.82 4.42 -3.37
C ILE A 115 -5.64 5.28 -2.94
N GLN A 116 -4.82 4.75 -2.04
CA GLN A 116 -3.50 5.25 -1.70
C GLN A 116 -2.47 4.13 -1.88
N LEU A 117 -1.52 4.36 -2.78
CA LEU A 117 -0.36 3.51 -3.01
C LEU A 117 0.82 4.04 -2.22
N LYS A 118 1.46 3.18 -1.42
CA LYS A 118 2.76 3.46 -0.79
C LYS A 118 3.76 2.40 -1.21
N VAL A 119 4.83 2.81 -1.87
CA VAL A 119 5.89 1.90 -2.35
C VAL A 119 7.24 2.55 -2.09
N ASN A 120 8.07 1.90 -1.27
CA ASN A 120 9.44 2.34 -0.99
C ASN A 120 9.53 3.84 -0.58
N GLY A 121 8.56 4.30 0.22
CA GLY A 121 8.48 5.68 0.69
C GLY A 121 7.86 6.69 -0.29
N LYS A 122 7.57 6.32 -1.54
CA LYS A 122 6.71 7.13 -2.43
C LYS A 122 5.25 6.88 -2.09
N SER A 123 4.44 7.94 -2.09
CA SER A 123 2.99 7.86 -1.86
C SER A 123 2.22 8.56 -2.97
N LYS A 124 1.13 7.96 -3.41
CA LYS A 124 0.15 8.56 -4.33
C LYS A 124 -1.26 8.20 -3.91
N THR A 125 -2.16 9.17 -3.99
CA THR A 125 -3.56 9.03 -3.59
C THR A 125 -4.46 9.54 -4.70
N TRP A 126 -5.57 8.86 -4.92
CA TRP A 126 -6.63 9.29 -5.83
C TRP A 126 -8.01 8.97 -5.23
N ILE A 127 -9.00 9.75 -5.66
CA ILE A 127 -10.41 9.61 -5.35
C ILE A 127 -11.17 9.71 -6.68
N PHE A 128 -12.02 8.74 -6.99
CA PHE A 128 -12.69 8.61 -8.30
C PHE A 128 -13.90 7.67 -8.23
N ASP A 129 -14.81 7.77 -9.19
CA ASP A 129 -16.04 6.96 -9.22
C ASP A 129 -15.95 5.84 -10.25
N GLU A 130 -15.34 6.14 -11.38
CA GLU A 130 -15.24 5.23 -12.52
C GLU A 130 -13.81 5.25 -13.06
N ALA A 131 -13.38 4.14 -13.67
CA ALA A 131 -12.13 4.11 -14.43
C ALA A 131 -12.19 5.12 -15.58
N LYS A 132 -11.07 5.80 -15.86
CA LYS A 132 -10.99 6.77 -16.95
C LYS A 132 -10.58 6.07 -18.24
N GLU A 133 -11.49 6.06 -19.21
CA GLU A 133 -11.22 5.60 -20.57
C GLU A 133 -10.07 6.42 -21.21
N ASN A 134 -9.26 5.77 -22.04
CA ASN A 134 -8.10 6.37 -22.73
C ASN A 134 -6.97 6.85 -21.80
N THR A 135 -6.90 6.28 -20.59
CA THR A 135 -5.63 6.27 -19.84
C THR A 135 -4.66 5.27 -20.48
N ASN A 136 -3.52 5.01 -19.83
CA ASN A 136 -2.69 3.87 -20.21
C ASN A 136 -3.48 2.59 -19.90
N SER A 137 -3.55 1.64 -20.84
CA SER A 137 -4.34 0.40 -20.68
C SER A 137 -3.98 -0.41 -19.44
N GLU A 138 -2.71 -0.39 -18.99
CA GLU A 138 -2.32 -1.08 -17.74
C GLU A 138 -2.89 -0.37 -16.50
N ILE A 139 -2.97 0.96 -16.52
CA ILE A 139 -3.56 1.75 -15.44
C ILE A 139 -5.07 1.53 -15.42
N GLU A 140 -5.72 1.60 -16.58
CA GLU A 140 -7.15 1.35 -16.73
C GLU A 140 -7.57 -0.01 -16.14
N GLN A 141 -6.90 -1.09 -16.57
CA GLN A 141 -7.14 -2.45 -16.07
C GLN A 141 -6.90 -2.58 -14.57
N TYR A 142 -5.89 -1.90 -14.04
CA TYR A 142 -5.60 -1.90 -12.62
C TYR A 142 -6.73 -1.25 -11.81
N ILE A 143 -7.31 -0.15 -12.31
CA ILE A 143 -8.43 0.53 -11.66
C ILE A 143 -9.71 -0.28 -11.77
N GLU A 144 -10.00 -0.89 -12.91
CA GLU A 144 -11.13 -1.82 -13.05
C GLU A 144 -11.03 -3.00 -12.09
N ASN A 145 -9.83 -3.60 -11.97
CA ASN A 145 -9.58 -4.69 -11.03
C ASN A 145 -9.78 -4.25 -9.57
N LEU A 146 -9.32 -3.05 -9.20
CA LEU A 146 -9.56 -2.48 -7.88
C LEU A 146 -11.04 -2.33 -7.58
N ILE A 147 -11.81 -1.74 -8.51
CA ILE A 147 -13.26 -1.57 -8.39
C ILE A 147 -13.94 -2.93 -8.17
N GLN A 148 -13.57 -3.92 -8.97
CA GLN A 148 -14.11 -5.27 -8.88
C GLN A 148 -13.79 -5.94 -7.54
N ILE A 149 -12.53 -5.90 -7.10
CA ILE A 149 -12.08 -6.47 -5.83
C ILE A 149 -12.79 -5.81 -4.66
N ASN A 150 -12.89 -4.49 -4.66
CA ASN A 150 -13.60 -3.75 -3.62
C ASN A 150 -15.08 -4.17 -3.56
N THR A 151 -15.75 -4.26 -4.71
CA THR A 151 -17.14 -4.74 -4.78
C THR A 151 -17.29 -6.14 -4.18
N LEU A 152 -16.33 -7.03 -4.46
CA LEU A 152 -16.35 -8.40 -3.94
C LEU A 152 -16.03 -8.50 -2.43
N LEU A 153 -15.24 -7.57 -1.89
CA LEU A 153 -14.93 -7.50 -0.45
C LEU A 153 -16.05 -6.87 0.39
N GLY A 154 -16.87 -6.02 -0.23
CA GLY A 154 -18.02 -5.36 0.41
C GLY A 154 -19.29 -6.22 0.49
N ASN A 155 -19.38 -7.28 -0.32
CA ASN A 155 -20.49 -8.25 -0.35
C ASN A 155 -20.24 -9.44 0.60
#